data_AF-A0A1B0FIN3-F1
#
_entry.id   AF-A0A1B0FIN3-F1
#
_cell.length_a   1.000
_cell.length_b   1.000
_cell.length_c   1.000
_cell.angle_alpha   90.00
_cell.angle_beta   90.00
_cell.angle_gamma   90.00
#
_symmetry.space_group_name_H-M   'P 1'
#
loop_
_entity.id
_entity.type
_entity.pdbx_description
1 polymer ?
#
loop_
_entity_poly.entity_id
_entity_poly.type
_entity_poly.pdbx_seq_one_letter_code
_entity_poly.pdbx_strand_id
1 'polypeptide(L)'
;MYVTEKRRFSGMLLRTNNFTFFLLFMVRYMGPQESLCKDCLKNVLWLAVNNAENPLAVTIIDYLQKQLKCCGWHSKKDYAEEKIPESCCINACELEKYHPGCKDVFEKLSS
;
A
#
# COMPACT_ATOMS: atom_id res chain seq x y z
N MET A 1 -65.55 -37.38 23.66
CA MET A 1 -64.43 -38.35 23.64
C MET A 1 -63.16 -37.61 23.24
N TYR A 2 -62.00 -38.17 23.57
CA TYR A 2 -60.70 -37.52 23.80
C TYR A 2 -60.03 -36.66 22.69
N VAL A 3 -59.21 -35.73 23.21
CA VAL A 3 -58.11 -34.90 22.66
C VAL A 3 -57.06 -35.73 21.86
N THR A 4 -56.42 -35.23 20.79
CA THR A 4 -55.07 -34.56 20.70
C THR A 4 -54.86 -33.84 19.35
N GLU A 5 -53.83 -33.00 19.07
CA GLU A 5 -52.73 -32.42 19.88
C GLU A 5 -52.72 -30.86 19.70
N LYS A 6 -51.57 -30.27 19.36
CA LYS A 6 -51.31 -28.87 18.96
C LYS A 6 -50.06 -28.88 18.06
N ARG A 7 -49.95 -27.94 17.11
CA ARG A 7 -48.82 -26.98 17.11
C ARG A 7 -49.02 -25.79 16.19
N ARG A 8 -49.34 -24.65 16.81
CA ARG A 8 -49.20 -23.30 16.25
C ARG A 8 -47.71 -23.01 16.09
N PHE A 9 -47.22 -22.86 14.86
CA PHE A 9 -45.83 -22.46 14.60
C PHE A 9 -45.70 -20.95 14.76
N SER A 10 -45.39 -20.50 15.99
CA SER A 10 -44.95 -19.12 16.25
C SER A 10 -43.45 -19.02 15.97
N GLY A 11 -43.07 -18.07 15.11
CA GLY A 11 -41.68 -17.74 14.81
C GLY A 11 -41.60 -16.97 13.48
N MET A 12 -40.91 -15.85 13.35
CA MET A 12 -40.03 -15.16 14.30
C MET A 12 -40.13 -13.65 14.05
N LEU A 13 -40.30 -12.85 15.12
CA LEU A 13 -40.33 -11.39 15.02
C LEU A 13 -39.00 -10.92 14.41
N LEU A 14 -39.04 -10.18 13.29
CA LEU A 14 -37.83 -9.73 12.60
C LEU A 14 -37.15 -8.57 13.35
N ARG A 15 -36.66 -8.84 14.56
CA ARG A 15 -35.90 -7.90 15.38
C ARG A 15 -34.48 -7.85 14.87
N THR A 16 -34.27 -7.15 13.75
CA THR A 16 -32.94 -6.84 13.23
C THR A 16 -32.16 -6.09 14.30
N ASN A 17 -31.24 -6.78 14.97
CA ASN A 17 -30.36 -6.16 15.96
C ASN A 17 -29.56 -5.06 15.27
N ASN A 18 -29.60 -3.84 15.81
CA ASN A 18 -28.73 -2.74 15.38
C ASN A 18 -27.27 -3.19 15.31
N PHE A 19 -26.86 -4.09 16.21
CA PHE A 19 -25.55 -4.74 16.23
C PHE A 19 -25.15 -5.41 14.89
N THR A 20 -26.07 -6.11 14.22
CA THR A 20 -25.80 -6.74 12.92
C THR A 20 -25.60 -5.68 11.84
N PHE A 21 -26.36 -4.58 11.89
CA PHE A 21 -26.18 -3.44 10.99
C PHE A 21 -24.85 -2.72 11.24
N PHE A 22 -24.46 -2.53 12.50
CA PHE A 22 -23.15 -1.98 12.89
C PHE A 22 -22.00 -2.89 12.44
N LEU A 23 -22.10 -4.21 12.59
CA LEU A 23 -21.05 -5.13 12.12
C LEU A 23 -20.90 -5.08 10.59
N LEU A 24 -22.01 -5.05 9.84
CA LEU A 24 -21.98 -4.85 8.39
C LEU A 24 -21.43 -3.48 8.00
N PHE A 25 -21.67 -2.44 8.80
CA PHE A 25 -21.08 -1.11 8.61
C PHE A 25 -19.57 -1.15 8.84
N MET A 26 -19.10 -1.72 9.94
CA MET A 26 -17.66 -1.83 10.23
C MET A 26 -16.92 -2.64 9.16
N VAL A 27 -17.46 -3.77 8.70
CA VAL A 27 -16.87 -4.58 7.62
C VAL A 27 -16.84 -3.84 6.28
N ARG A 28 -17.74 -2.89 6.04
CA ARG A 28 -17.84 -2.12 4.77
C ARG A 28 -17.10 -0.78 4.79
N TYR A 29 -16.86 -0.22 5.98
CA TYR A 29 -16.20 1.07 6.17
C TYR A 29 -14.78 0.98 6.78
N MET A 30 -14.39 -0.16 7.36
CA MET A 30 -12.98 -0.51 7.57
C MET A 30 -12.37 -0.99 6.24
N GLY A 31 -12.30 -0.08 5.27
CA GLY A 31 -11.54 -0.29 4.04
C GLY A 31 -10.03 -0.42 4.33
N PRO A 32 -9.25 -0.92 3.37
CA PRO A 32 -7.80 -1.05 3.53
C PRO A 32 -7.15 0.30 3.81
N GLN A 33 -6.19 0.31 4.74
CA GLN A 33 -5.52 1.51 5.24
C GLN A 33 -4.44 2.02 4.26
N GLU A 34 -4.84 2.42 3.06
CA GLU A 34 -3.90 2.83 2.00
C GLU A 34 -3.14 4.12 2.31
N SER A 35 -3.75 5.06 3.03
CA SER A 35 -3.13 6.36 3.40
C SER A 35 -1.95 6.19 4.36
N LEU A 36 -2.15 5.44 5.46
CA LEU A 36 -1.13 5.29 6.50
C LEU A 36 0.05 4.44 6.02
N CYS A 37 -0.18 3.51 5.09
CA CYS A 37 0.87 2.79 4.38
C CYS A 37 1.67 3.73 3.46
N LYS A 38 1.02 4.62 2.70
CA LYS A 38 1.70 5.60 1.83
C LYS A 38 2.63 6.52 2.60
N ASP A 39 2.16 7.13 3.69
CA ASP A 39 2.98 8.08 4.45
C ASP A 39 4.16 7.38 5.15
N CYS A 40 3.96 6.17 5.66
CA CYS A 40 5.03 5.32 6.17
C CYS A 40 6.07 5.01 5.07
N LEU A 41 5.60 4.61 3.88
CA LEU A 41 6.45 4.28 2.74
C LEU A 41 7.26 5.50 2.25
N LYS A 42 6.63 6.68 2.20
CA LYS A 42 7.27 7.96 1.86
C LYS A 42 8.34 8.33 2.87
N ASN A 43 8.06 8.19 4.17
CA ASN A 43 9.02 8.46 5.24
C ASN A 43 10.20 7.47 5.23
N VAL A 44 9.93 6.18 5.00
CA VAL A 44 10.98 5.15 4.87
C VAL A 44 11.85 5.43 3.64
N LEU A 45 11.27 5.76 2.48
CA LEU A 45 12.03 6.09 1.27
C LEU A 45 12.87 7.35 1.47
N TRP A 46 12.30 8.42 2.05
CA TRP A 46 13.02 9.66 2.35
C TRP A 46 14.16 9.41 3.35
N LEU A 47 13.91 8.66 4.42
CA LEU A 47 14.94 8.30 5.39
C LEU A 47 16.06 7.50 4.73
N ALA A 48 15.70 6.53 3.88
CA ALA A 48 16.67 5.65 3.24
C ALA A 48 17.54 6.41 2.22
N VAL A 49 16.94 7.21 1.33
CA VAL A 49 17.68 8.03 0.35
C VAL A 49 18.69 8.96 1.03
N ASN A 50 18.33 9.54 2.18
CA ASN A 50 19.22 10.42 2.94
C ASN A 50 20.23 9.67 3.86
N ASN A 51 20.06 8.36 4.09
CA ASN A 51 20.95 7.53 4.91
C ASN A 51 21.53 6.36 4.10
N ALA A 52 22.14 6.68 2.95
CA ALA A 52 22.72 5.71 2.02
C ALA A 52 23.88 4.86 2.61
N GLU A 53 24.37 5.18 3.81
CA GLU A 53 25.40 4.42 4.53
C GLU A 53 24.86 3.16 5.25
N ASN A 54 23.54 3.04 5.43
CA ASN A 54 22.94 1.87 6.05
C ASN A 54 22.61 0.79 4.99
N PRO A 55 23.15 -0.45 5.09
CA PRO A 55 22.92 -1.49 4.08
C PRO A 55 21.43 -1.86 3.93
N LEU A 56 20.64 -1.78 5.00
CA LEU A 56 19.20 -2.01 4.95
C LEU A 56 18.47 -0.90 4.20
N ALA A 57 18.91 0.35 4.33
CA ALA A 57 18.37 1.47 3.55
C ALA A 57 18.63 1.27 2.06
N VAL A 58 19.86 0.91 1.66
CA VAL A 58 20.21 0.61 0.27
C VAL A 58 19.33 -0.50 -0.32
N THR A 59 19.13 -1.61 0.39
CA THR A 59 18.24 -2.70 -0.06
C THR A 59 16.79 -2.26 -0.25
N ILE A 60 16.26 -1.44 0.68
CA ILE A 60 14.89 -0.92 0.58
C ILE A 60 14.73 0.03 -0.61
N ILE A 61 15.70 0.92 -0.84
CA ILE A 61 15.69 1.86 -1.98
C ILE A 61 15.68 1.09 -3.30
N ASP A 62 16.60 0.14 -3.47
CA ASP A 62 16.73 -0.68 -4.69
C ASP A 62 15.42 -1.45 -4.99
N TYR A 63 14.83 -2.07 -3.96
CA TYR A 63 13.53 -2.73 -4.08
C TYR A 63 12.41 -1.77 -4.51
N LEU A 64 12.29 -0.61 -3.85
CA LEU A 64 11.22 0.35 -4.15
C LEU A 64 11.38 0.99 -5.53
N GLN A 65 12.60 1.29 -5.95
CA GLN A 65 12.89 1.80 -7.29
C GLN A 65 12.55 0.77 -8.38
N LYS A 66 12.84 -0.51 -8.17
CA LYS A 66 12.44 -1.61 -9.07
C LYS A 66 10.92 -1.77 -9.16
N GLN A 67 10.22 -1.75 -8.01
CA GLN A 67 8.75 -1.90 -7.96
C GLN A 67 8.02 -0.71 -8.59
N LEU A 68 8.42 0.51 -8.24
CA LEU A 68 7.75 1.74 -8.65
C LEU A 68 8.28 2.31 -9.97
N LYS A 69 9.31 1.67 -10.56
CA LYS A 69 9.95 2.09 -11.81
C LYS A 69 10.38 3.55 -11.74
N CYS A 70 11.11 3.89 -10.68
CA CYS A 70 11.58 5.24 -10.35
C CYS A 70 13.07 5.24 -9.98
N CYS A 71 13.73 6.40 -10.04
CA CYS A 71 15.16 6.57 -9.75
C CYS A 71 15.43 7.84 -8.95
N GLY A 72 16.10 7.68 -7.80
CA GLY A 72 16.32 8.77 -6.84
C GLY A 72 15.00 9.30 -6.26
N TRP A 73 15.08 10.34 -5.44
CA TRP A 73 13.91 11.09 -5.01
C TRP A 73 13.42 12.03 -6.13
N HIS A 74 14.34 12.81 -6.69
CA HIS A 74 14.12 13.70 -7.84
C HIS A 74 14.58 13.09 -9.17
N SER A 75 15.75 12.43 -9.20
CA SER A 75 16.27 11.77 -10.42
C SER A 75 17.56 10.98 -10.16
N LYS A 76 18.16 10.41 -11.22
CA LYS A 76 19.52 9.84 -11.19
C LYS A 76 20.58 10.78 -10.58
N LYS A 77 20.37 12.11 -10.63
CA LYS A 77 21.29 13.13 -10.10
C LYS A 77 21.37 13.17 -8.57
N ASP A 78 20.49 12.46 -7.87
CA ASP A 78 20.60 12.31 -6.41
C ASP A 78 21.74 11.33 -6.02
N TYR A 79 22.28 10.60 -7.00
CA TYR A 79 23.47 9.76 -6.89
C TYR A 79 24.67 10.39 -7.61
N ALA A 80 25.88 10.08 -7.13
CA ALA A 80 27.08 10.28 -7.94
C ALA A 80 27.07 9.31 -9.14
N GLU A 81 27.69 9.70 -10.26
CA GLU A 81 27.57 8.97 -11.55
C GLU A 81 27.99 7.50 -11.46
N GLU A 82 29.05 7.18 -10.71
CA GLU A 82 29.54 5.81 -10.46
C GLU A 82 28.74 5.03 -9.39
N LYS A 83 27.74 5.65 -8.76
CA LYS A 83 26.94 5.08 -7.65
C LYS A 83 25.44 4.99 -7.97
N ILE A 84 25.04 5.13 -9.23
CA ILE A 84 23.65 4.95 -9.64
C ILE A 84 23.31 3.45 -9.55
N PRO A 85 22.30 3.04 -8.75
CA PRO A 85 21.95 1.63 -8.59
C PRO A 85 21.26 1.07 -9.84
N GLU A 86 21.39 -0.24 -10.09
CA GLU A 86 20.77 -0.90 -11.26
C GLU A 86 19.24 -0.76 -11.29
N SER A 87 18.60 -0.63 -10.12
CA SER A 87 17.17 -0.31 -9.97
C SER A 87 16.72 0.94 -10.72
N CYS A 88 17.61 1.90 -10.92
CA CYS A 88 17.33 3.13 -11.65
C CYS A 88 17.21 2.92 -13.18
N CYS A 89 17.70 1.82 -13.73
CA CYS A 89 17.89 1.65 -15.16
C CYS A 89 16.74 0.94 -15.86
N ILE A 90 16.36 1.48 -17.02
CA ILE A 90 15.46 0.83 -17.97
C ILE A 90 16.31 -0.09 -18.85
N ASN A 91 16.05 -1.39 -18.78
CA ASN A 91 16.74 -2.44 -19.55
C ASN A 91 18.28 -2.40 -19.37
N ALA A 92 18.77 -2.69 -18.17
CA ALA A 92 20.20 -2.89 -17.87
C ALA A 92 21.14 -1.73 -18.28
N CYS A 93 20.62 -0.49 -18.27
CA CYS A 93 21.37 0.74 -18.54
C CYS A 93 21.92 0.91 -19.98
N GLU A 94 21.62 0.01 -20.93
CA GLU A 94 22.24 -0.06 -22.27
C GLU A 94 22.19 1.25 -23.10
N LEU A 95 21.30 2.18 -22.76
CA LEU A 95 21.08 3.44 -23.48
C LEU A 95 21.06 4.66 -22.55
N GLU A 96 21.63 4.58 -21.35
CA GLU A 96 21.50 5.62 -20.30
C GLU A 96 20.04 6.05 -20.03
N LYS A 97 19.09 5.12 -20.23
CA LYS A 97 17.68 5.35 -19.98
C LYS A 97 17.38 5.04 -18.52
N TYR A 98 17.15 6.09 -17.75
CA TYR A 98 16.80 5.98 -16.34
C TYR A 98 15.32 6.23 -16.11
N HIS A 99 14.81 5.63 -15.05
CA HIS A 99 13.48 5.89 -14.54
C HIS A 99 13.32 7.34 -14.02
N PRO A 100 12.09 7.90 -14.00
CA PRO A 100 11.82 9.24 -13.44
C PRO A 100 12.00 9.26 -11.91
N GLY A 101 12.07 10.46 -11.32
CA GLY A 101 12.14 10.64 -9.86
C GLY A 101 11.02 9.93 -9.11
N CYS A 102 11.33 9.27 -7.99
CA CYS A 102 10.30 8.61 -7.20
C CYS A 102 9.26 9.59 -6.66
N LYS A 103 9.62 10.84 -6.35
CA LYS A 103 8.68 11.89 -5.90
C LYS A 103 7.45 11.98 -6.82
N ASP A 104 7.66 12.13 -8.13
CA ASP A 104 6.58 12.33 -9.11
C ASP A 104 5.70 11.09 -9.26
N VAL A 105 6.29 9.89 -9.08
CA VAL A 105 5.55 8.62 -9.09
C VAL A 105 4.71 8.48 -7.81
N PHE A 106 5.25 8.84 -6.64
CA PHE A 106 4.51 8.85 -5.39
C PHE A 106 3.37 9.88 -5.40
N GLU A 107 3.58 11.07 -5.95
CA GLU A 107 2.53 12.09 -6.08
C GLU A 107 1.39 11.59 -6.97
N LYS A 108 1.68 10.95 -8.12
CA LYS A 108 0.68 10.29 -8.98
C LYS A 108 -0.04 9.10 -8.34
N LEU A 109 0.60 8.40 -7.39
CA LEU A 109 -0.05 7.37 -6.58
C LEU A 109 -0.91 7.97 -5.45
N SER A 110 -0.86 9.29 -5.22
CA SER A 110 -1.64 10.01 -4.19
C SER A 110 -2.93 10.63 -4.69
N SER A 111 -3.02 10.84 -6.01
CA SER A 111 -4.17 11.41 -6.72
C SER A 111 -5.18 10.34 -7.12
#